data_AF-A0A0G8AZF3-F1
#
_entry.id   AF-A0A0G8AZF3-F1
#
_cell.length_a   1.000
_cell.length_b   1.000
_cell.length_c   1.000
_cell.angle_alpha   90.00
_cell.angle_beta   90.00
_cell.angle_gamma   90.00
#
_symmetry.space_group_name_H-M   'P 1'
#
loop_
_entity.id
_entity.type
_entity.pdbx_description
1 polymer ?
#
loop_
_entity_poly.entity_id
_entity_poly.type
_entity_poly.pdbx_seq_one_letter_code
_entity_poly.pdbx_strand_id
1 'polypeptide(L)' 'PRTVRLLVMVDRGHRELPLQADFIGRNVPTRRSEFIRLHLRPTDPEEGVVLLPEALSP' A
#
# COMPACT_ATOMS: atom_id res chain seq x y z
N PRO A 1 15.01 -13.21 -17.06
CA PRO A 1 15.53 -13.12 -15.68
C PRO A 1 15.33 -14.46 -14.97
N ARG A 2 16.17 -14.83 -13.99
CA ARG A 2 16.04 -16.12 -13.27
C ARG A 2 14.93 -16.09 -12.21
N THR A 3 14.67 -14.94 -11.61
CA THR A 3 13.64 -14.74 -10.57
C THR A 3 13.18 -13.29 -10.58
N VAL A 4 11.93 -13.05 -10.20
CA VAL A 4 11.36 -11.72 -9.92
C VAL A 4 10.85 -11.75 -8.48
N ARG A 5 11.09 -10.68 -7.73
CA ARG A 5 10.65 -10.52 -6.34
C ARG A 5 9.94 -9.20 -6.16
N LEU A 6 8.93 -9.17 -5.31
CA LEU A 6 8.10 -8.01 -5.02
C LEU A 6 8.31 -7.54 -3.58
N LEU A 7 8.74 -6.29 -3.43
CA LEU A 7 8.75 -5.58 -2.16
C LEU A 7 7.65 -4.53 -2.15
N VAL A 8 6.89 -4.46 -1.06
CA VAL A 8 5.88 -3.44 -0.83
C VAL A 8 6.08 -2.77 0.52
N MET A 9 5.83 -1.45 0.61
CA MET A 9 5.85 -0.75 1.90
C MET A 9 4.63 -1.13 2.74
N VAL A 10 3.45 -1.23 2.10
CA VAL A 10 2.18 -1.57 2.76
C VAL A 10 1.46 -2.66 1.97
N ASP A 11 1.02 -3.69 2.67
CA ASP A 11 0.04 -4.66 2.15
C ASP A 11 -1.32 -4.38 2.80
N ARG A 12 -2.30 -4.00 1.98
CA ARG A 12 -3.67 -3.68 2.41
C ARG A 12 -4.64 -4.86 2.32
N GLY A 13 -4.18 -6.02 1.87
CA GLY A 13 -5.04 -7.17 1.55
C GLY A 13 -5.91 -6.94 0.31
N HIS A 14 -7.08 -7.57 0.28
CA HIS A 14 -8.06 -7.52 -0.83
C HIS A 14 -7.51 -7.95 -2.20
N ARG A 15 -6.60 -8.93 -2.22
CA ARG A 15 -6.01 -9.45 -3.46
C ARG A 15 -7.08 -10.09 -4.35
N GLU A 16 -7.03 -9.77 -5.64
CA GLU A 16 -7.91 -10.34 -6.68
C GLU A 16 -7.18 -11.39 -7.55
N LEU A 17 -5.87 -11.50 -7.37
CA LEU A 17 -4.99 -12.45 -8.06
C LEU A 17 -4.13 -13.19 -7.02
N PRO A 18 -3.57 -14.37 -7.35
CA PRO A 18 -2.69 -15.14 -6.48
C PRO A 18 -1.26 -14.55 -6.43
N LEU A 19 -1.14 -13.24 -6.28
CA LEU A 19 0.12 -12.51 -6.14
C LEU A 19 0.36 -12.14 -4.68
N GLN A 20 1.57 -12.38 -4.19
CA GLN A 20 1.99 -12.00 -2.84
C GLN A 20 3.38 -11.36 -2.90
N ALA A 21 3.60 -10.32 -2.09
CA ALA A 21 4.92 -9.72 -1.94
C ALA A 21 5.86 -10.66 -1.17
N ASP A 22 7.11 -10.74 -1.63
CA ASP A 22 8.20 -11.41 -0.91
C ASP A 22 8.55 -10.69 0.39
N PHE A 23 8.42 -9.35 0.39
CA PHE A 23 8.76 -8.49 1.51
C PHE A 23 7.67 -7.45 1.71
N ILE A 24 7.19 -7.34 2.95
CA ILE A 24 6.13 -6.42 3.36
C ILE A 24 6.67 -5.57 4.50
N GLY A 25 6.67 -4.25 4.34
CA GLY A 25 7.01 -3.32 5.43
C GLY A 25 5.99 -3.38 6.56
N ARG A 26 4.69 -3.22 6.22
CA ARG A 26 3.58 -3.36 7.16
C ARG A 26 2.34 -3.97 6.53
N ASN A 27 1.71 -4.88 7.26
CA ASN A 27 0.35 -5.33 6.96
C ASN A 27 -0.65 -4.40 7.64
N VAL A 28 -1.57 -3.83 6.86
CA VAL A 28 -2.61 -2.93 7.36
C VAL A 28 -3.96 -3.45 6.86
N PRO A 29 -4.71 -4.20 7.68
CA PRO A 29 -6.05 -4.62 7.32
C PRO A 29 -6.94 -3.40 7.08
N THR A 30 -7.57 -3.33 5.91
CA THR A 30 -8.51 -2.26 5.57
C THR A 30 -9.87 -2.82 5.20
N ARG A 31 -10.89 -1.96 5.14
CA ARG A 31 -12.13 -2.20 4.41
C ARG A 31 -11.90 -1.94 2.92
N ARG A 32 -12.77 -2.49 2.05
CA ARG A 32 -12.70 -2.22 0.60
C ARG A 32 -12.88 -0.74 0.26
N SER A 33 -13.66 -0.01 1.05
CA SER A 33 -13.87 1.43 0.88
C SER A 33 -12.72 2.29 1.39
N GLU A 34 -11.81 1.78 2.23
CA GLU A 34 -10.71 2.58 2.78
C GLU A 34 -9.53 2.69 1.82
N PHE A 35 -8.70 3.73 1.99
CA PHE A 35 -7.55 4.00 1.13
C PHE A 35 -6.25 4.14 1.93
N ILE A 36 -5.15 3.62 1.40
CA ILE A 36 -3.80 3.87 1.92
C ILE A 36 -3.17 4.93 1.02
N ARG A 37 -2.76 6.06 1.61
CA ARG A 37 -1.93 7.07 0.95
C ARG A 37 -0.52 7.01 1.51
N LEU A 38 0.45 6.83 0.62
CA LEU A 38 1.87 6.91 0.92
C LEU A 38 2.35 8.32 0.57
N HIS A 39 2.97 8.99 1.53
CA HIS A 39 3.69 10.22 1.32
C HIS A 39 5.18 9.92 1.40
N LEU A 40 5.92 10.19 0.31
CA LEU A 40 7.33 9.86 0.17
C LEU A 40 8.11 11.05 -0.34
N ARG A 41 9.23 11.38 0.32
CA ARG A 41 10.16 12.36 -0.22
C ARG A 41 10.94 11.77 -1.40
N PRO A 42 11.32 12.58 -2.40
CA PRO A 42 11.12 14.04 -2.46
C PRO A 42 9.77 14.47 -3.06
N THR A 43 8.88 13.52 -3.39
CA THR A 43 7.63 13.80 -4.11
C THR A 43 6.60 14.54 -3.25
N ASP A 44 6.57 14.24 -1.95
CA ASP A 44 5.67 14.84 -0.97
C ASP A 44 6.41 15.76 0.01
N PRO A 45 5.73 16.75 0.62
CA PRO A 45 6.32 17.65 1.62
C PRO A 45 6.64 16.95 2.95
N GLU A 46 6.00 15.81 3.23
CA GLU A 46 6.18 15.01 4.44
C GLU A 46 6.26 13.51 4.13
N GLU A 47 6.71 12.71 5.09
CA GLU A 47 6.77 11.24 4.96
C GLU A 47 5.72 10.57 5.84
N GLY A 48 5.05 9.56 5.32
CA GLY A 48 4.09 8.81 6.12
C GLY A 48 3.23 7.83 5.36
N VAL A 49 2.48 7.05 6.16
CA VAL A 49 1.43 6.15 5.69
C VAL A 49 0.13 6.59 6.34
N VAL A 50 -0.85 7.00 5.55
CA VAL A 50 -2.15 7.48 6.05
C VAL A 50 -3.25 6.52 5.60
N LEU A 51 -4.04 6.04 6.57
CA LEU A 51 -5.30 5.33 6.31
C LEU A 51 -6.43 6.36 6.25
N LEU A 52 -7.06 6.47 5.09
CA LEU A 52 -8.17 7.38 4.87
C LEU A 52 -9.49 6.59 4.85
N PRO A 53 -10.56 7.11 5.49
CA PRO A 53 -11.91 6.63 5.22
C PRO A 53 -12.24 6.87 3.74
N GLU A 54 -13.34 6.26 3.27
CA GLU A 54 -13.83 6.32 1.88
C GLU A 54 -13.45 7.60 1.15
N ALA A 55 -12.90 7.44 -0.06
CA ALA A 55 -12.30 8.52 -0.83
C ALA A 55 -13.22 9.73 -0.81
N LEU A 56 -12.91 10.68 0.06
CA LEU A 56 -13.42 12.04 -0.01
C LEU A 56 -13.07 12.47 -1.42
N SER A 57 -14.09 12.47 -2.28
CA SER A 57 -13.95 12.99 -3.63
C SER A 57 -13.42 14.42 -3.46
N PRO A 58 -12.38 14.81 -4.22
CA PRO A 58 -12.06 16.23 -4.31
C PRO A 58 -13.27 17.02 -4.81
#